data_AF-A0A3N5R015-F1
#
_entry.id   AF-A0A3N5R015-F1
#
_cell.length_a   1.000
_cell.length_b   1.000
_cell.length_c   1.000
_cell.angle_alpha   90.00
_cell.angle_beta   90.00
_cell.angle_gamma   90.00
#
_symmetry.space_group_name_H-M   'P 1'
#
loop_
_entity.id
_entity.type
_entity.pdbx_description
1 polymer ?
#
loop_
_entity_poly.entity_id
_entity_poly.type
_entity_poly.pdbx_seq_one_letter_code
_entity_poly.pdbx_strand_id
1 'polypeptide(L)'
;MKRVGAHVSAAGGVETAPGRASEIKARAFALFTKNQKQWQTKPLSVDQIESFQQNCQKYHIEPEVILPHDGYLINLGNPDRVG
;
A
#
# COMPACT_ATOMS: atom_id res chain seq x y z
N MET A 1 7.57 16.73 13.76
CA MET A 1 6.30 16.29 14.37
C MET A 1 6.11 14.79 14.11
N LYS A 2 5.56 14.01 15.05
CA LYS A 2 5.45 12.53 14.88
C LYS A 2 4.46 12.17 13.77
N ARG A 3 4.81 11.17 12.96
CA ARG A 3 3.98 10.56 11.91
C ARG A 3 3.46 9.23 12.44
N VAL A 4 2.15 9.13 12.65
CA VAL A 4 1.51 7.96 13.28
C VAL A 4 0.27 7.58 12.48
N GLY A 5 0.10 6.29 12.29
CA GLY A 5 -1.13 5.70 11.77
C GLY A 5 -1.04 4.18 11.77
N ALA A 6 -1.68 3.52 10.80
CA ALA A 6 -1.85 2.08 10.81
C ALA A 6 -1.52 1.45 9.45
N HIS A 7 -1.33 0.14 9.46
CA HIS A 7 -1.42 -0.65 8.24
C HIS A 7 -2.90 -0.82 7.89
N VAL A 8 -3.38 -0.10 6.86
CA VAL A 8 -4.79 -0.09 6.47
C VAL A 8 -5.06 -1.12 5.36
N SER A 9 -6.31 -1.54 5.25
CA SER A 9 -6.73 -2.45 4.19
C SER A 9 -6.68 -1.75 2.83
N ALA A 10 -6.27 -2.49 1.78
CA ALA A 10 -6.40 -2.14 0.37
C ALA A 10 -7.47 -3.00 -0.35
N ALA A 11 -8.36 -3.65 0.40
CA ALA A 11 -9.47 -4.42 -0.17
C ALA A 11 -10.35 -3.52 -1.05
N GLY A 12 -10.70 -4.01 -2.24
CA GLY A 12 -11.42 -3.21 -3.24
C GLY A 12 -10.52 -2.35 -4.14
N GLY A 13 -9.20 -2.33 -3.92
CA GLY A 13 -8.24 -1.56 -4.72
C GLY A 13 -7.29 -0.74 -3.85
N VAL A 14 -6.06 -0.53 -4.33
CA VAL A 14 -5.03 0.25 -3.60
C VAL A 14 -5.47 1.70 -3.38
N GLU A 15 -6.23 2.24 -4.32
CA GLU A 15 -6.83 3.57 -4.32
C GLU A 15 -7.76 3.83 -3.13
N THR A 16 -8.25 2.78 -2.46
CA THR A 16 -9.10 2.90 -1.26
C THR A 16 -8.31 3.21 0.02
N ALA A 17 -7.01 2.92 0.05
CA ALA A 17 -6.18 3.02 1.26
C ALA A 17 -6.02 4.45 1.79
N PRO A 18 -5.79 5.50 0.97
CA PRO A 18 -5.70 6.87 1.47
C PRO A 18 -6.98 7.34 2.17
N GLY A 19 -8.16 6.95 1.65
CA GLY A 19 -9.45 7.25 2.29
C GLY A 19 -9.59 6.61 3.65
N ARG A 20 -9.27 5.31 3.77
CA ARG A 20 -9.26 4.59 5.05
C ARG A 20 -8.28 5.18 6.07
N ALA A 21 -7.10 5.61 5.62
CA ALA A 21 -6.15 6.31 6.48
C ALA A 21 -6.73 7.63 7.00
N SER A 22 -7.42 8.39 6.14
CA SER A 22 -8.09 9.64 6.51
C SER A 22 -9.23 9.41 7.51
N GLU A 23 -10.04 8.36 7.34
CA GLU A 23 -11.16 8.02 8.24
C GLU A 23 -10.69 7.83 9.70
N ILE A 24 -9.51 7.26 9.91
CA ILE A 24 -8.91 7.08 11.23
C ILE A 24 -8.03 8.25 11.69
N LYS A 25 -8.02 9.37 10.94
CA LYS A 25 -7.18 10.55 11.20
C LYS A 25 -5.69 10.24 11.26
N ALA A 26 -5.24 9.26 10.46
CA ALA A 26 -3.85 8.89 10.39
C ALA A 26 -3.00 9.98 9.73
N ARG A 27 -1.75 10.08 10.17
CA ARG A 27 -0.73 11.02 9.65
C ARG A 27 0.36 10.32 8.83
N ALA A 28 0.26 9.00 8.74
CA ALA A 28 1.06 8.09 7.92
C ALA A 28 0.29 6.78 7.80
N PHE A 29 0.50 6.00 6.76
CA PHE A 29 -0.12 4.68 6.68
C PHE A 29 0.77 3.68 5.93
N ALA A 30 0.51 2.40 6.18
CA ALA A 30 1.09 1.30 5.43
C ALA A 30 -0.01 0.52 4.70
N LEU A 31 0.37 -0.18 3.62
CA LEU A 31 -0.52 -1.02 2.83
C LEU A 31 0.28 -2.13 2.12
N PHE A 32 -0.43 -3.18 1.72
CA PHE A 32 0.03 -4.06 0.64
C PHE A 32 -0.41 -3.48 -0.71
N THR A 33 0.48 -3.47 -1.71
CA THR A 33 0.17 -3.03 -3.07
C THR A 33 -0.38 -4.15 -3.96
N LYS A 34 -0.32 -5.39 -3.48
CA LYS A 34 -0.76 -6.60 -4.17
C LYS A 34 -1.19 -7.69 -3.18
N ASN A 35 -1.85 -8.74 -3.68
CA ASN A 35 -2.18 -9.91 -2.85
C ASN A 35 -0.91 -10.64 -2.42
N GLN A 36 -0.69 -10.72 -1.11
CA GLN A 36 0.51 -11.29 -0.48
C GLN A 36 0.57 -12.83 -0.50
N LYS A 37 -0.50 -13.50 -0.94
CA LYS A 37 -0.61 -14.98 -0.98
C LYS A 37 -0.19 -15.61 -2.31
N GLN A 38 0.20 -14.80 -3.30
CA GLN A 38 0.52 -15.28 -4.66
C GLN A 38 1.78 -14.61 -5.20
N TRP A 39 2.51 -15.33 -6.05
CA TRP A 39 3.74 -14.83 -6.68
C TRP A 39 3.46 -13.84 -7.81
N GLN A 40 2.53 -14.18 -8.69
CA GLN A 40 2.16 -13.36 -9.83
C GLN A 40 0.90 -12.55 -9.51
N THR A 41 0.94 -11.27 -9.86
CA THR A 41 -0.18 -10.35 -9.66
C THR A 41 -0.42 -9.57 -10.93
N LYS A 42 -1.68 -9.22 -11.18
CA LYS A 42 -2.01 -8.33 -12.30
C LYS A 42 -1.30 -6.96 -12.08
N PRO A 43 -0.83 -6.31 -13.15
CA PRO A 43 -0.40 -4.92 -13.07
C PRO A 43 -1.51 -4.03 -12.52
N LEU A 44 -1.14 -2.96 -11.82
CA LEU A 44 -2.07 -1.91 -11.45
C LEU A 44 -2.58 -1.24 -12.74
N SER A 45 -3.88 -0.98 -12.84
CA SER A 45 -4.42 -0.20 -13.96
C SER A 45 -4.06 1.27 -13.82
N VAL A 46 -4.12 2.00 -14.94
CA VAL A 46 -3.95 3.47 -14.96
C VAL A 46 -4.96 4.13 -14.03
N ASP A 47 -6.23 3.74 -14.10
CA ASP A 47 -7.31 4.27 -13.25
C ASP A 47 -7.02 4.09 -11.75
N GLN A 48 -6.44 2.95 -11.33
CA GLN A 48 -6.09 2.71 -9.93
C GLN A 48 -4.95 3.61 -9.47
N ILE A 49 -3.94 3.81 -10.33
CA ILE A 49 -2.80 4.69 -10.04
C ILE A 49 -3.28 6.14 -9.91
N GLU A 50 -4.07 6.62 -10.87
CA GLU A 50 -4.61 7.98 -10.87
C GLU A 50 -5.52 8.20 -9.66
N SER A 51 -6.42 7.25 -9.37
CA SER A 51 -7.32 7.34 -8.22
C SER A 51 -6.57 7.34 -6.88
N PHE A 52 -5.50 6.56 -6.75
CA PHE A 52 -4.65 6.59 -5.56
C PHE A 52 -4.00 7.97 -5.38
N GLN A 53 -3.41 8.54 -6.44
CA GLN A 53 -2.79 9.86 -6.41
C GLN A 53 -3.80 10.97 -6.09
N GLN A 54 -4.96 10.95 -6.73
CA GLN A 54 -6.05 11.90 -6.47
C GLN A 54 -6.54 11.80 -5.02
N ASN A 55 -6.68 10.60 -4.47
CA ASN A 55 -7.08 10.41 -3.08
C ASN A 55 -5.99 10.89 -2.11
N CYS A 56 -4.71 10.66 -2.39
CA CYS A 56 -3.62 11.22 -1.58
C CYS A 56 -3.67 12.76 -1.55
N GLN A 57 -3.86 13.42 -2.71
CA GLN A 57 -4.02 14.88 -2.78
C GLN A 57 -5.26 15.35 -1.98
N LYS A 58 -6.41 14.70 -2.21
CA LYS A 58 -7.68 15.01 -1.53
C LYS A 58 -7.56 14.96 -0.01
N TYR A 59 -6.84 13.98 0.53
CA TYR A 59 -6.65 13.80 1.98
C TYR A 59 -5.35 14.40 2.53
N HIS A 60 -4.60 15.13 1.70
CA HIS A 60 -3.36 15.83 2.07
C HIS A 60 -2.30 14.88 2.61
N ILE A 61 -2.18 13.73 1.96
CA ILE A 61 -1.22 12.69 2.30
C ILE A 61 -0.03 12.80 1.34
N GLU A 62 1.11 13.22 1.90
CA GLU A 62 2.36 13.31 1.17
C GLU A 62 3.02 11.92 1.00
N PRO A 63 3.76 11.66 -0.10
CA PRO A 63 4.39 10.36 -0.33
C PRO A 63 5.32 9.89 0.80
N GLU A 64 5.99 10.80 1.52
CA GLU A 64 6.95 10.45 2.59
C GLU A 64 6.28 9.91 3.85
N VAL A 65 4.94 9.87 3.90
CA VAL A 65 4.18 9.28 5.01
C VAL A 65 3.48 7.97 4.63
N ILE A 66 3.80 7.42 3.46
CA ILE A 66 3.27 6.15 2.97
C ILE A 66 4.38 5.09 3.03
N LEU A 67 4.14 3.98 3.71
CA LEU A 67 5.11 2.88 3.87
C LEU A 67 4.55 1.58 3.30
N PRO A 68 4.76 1.28 2.00
CA PRO A 68 4.36 0.01 1.43
C PRO A 68 5.05 -1.17 2.12
N HIS A 69 4.29 -2.22 2.41
CA HIS A 69 4.81 -3.47 2.92
C HIS A 69 4.77 -4.53 1.82
N ASP A 70 5.83 -5.30 1.65
CA ASP A 70 5.86 -6.38 0.65
C ASP A 70 5.21 -7.66 1.20
N GLY A 71 4.90 -8.61 0.31
CA GLY A 71 4.26 -9.87 0.67
C GLY A 71 5.17 -10.78 1.50
N TYR A 72 4.58 -11.49 2.47
CA TYR A 72 5.31 -12.37 3.39
C TYR A 72 5.92 -13.62 2.73
N LEU A 73 5.59 -13.91 1.46
CA LEU A 73 6.19 -15.02 0.72
C LEU A 73 7.64 -14.74 0.31
N ILE A 74 8.03 -13.46 0.23
CA ILE A 74 9.36 -13.07 -0.25
C ILE A 74 10.40 -13.39 0.82
N ASN A 75 11.37 -14.20 0.42
CA ASN A 75 12.54 -14.52 1.23
C ASN A 75 13.81 -14.28 0.41
N LEU A 76 14.40 -13.08 0.56
CA LEU A 76 15.67 -12.72 -0.12
C LEU A 76 16.89 -13.48 0.43
N GLY A 77 16.74 -14.21 1.54
CA GLY A 77 17.76 -15.06 2.13
C GLY A 77 17.50 -16.55 1.90
N ASN A 78 16.65 -16.93 0.95
CA ASN A 78 16.37 -18.33 0.67
C ASN A 78 17.65 -19.07 0.24
N PRO A 79 18.07 -20.15 0.93
CA PRO A 79 19.26 -20.93 0.56
C PRO A 79 19.04 -21.80 -0.69
N ASP A 80 17.80 -22.04 -1.09
CA ASP A 80 17.49 -22.83 -2.27
C ASP A 80 17.92 -22.08 -3.54
N ARG A 81 18.83 -22.70 -4.31
CA ARG A 81 19.37 -22.10 -5.55
C ARG A 81 18.39 -22.09 -6.72
N VAL A 82 17.23 -22.71 -6.56
CA VAL A 82 16.25 -22.88 -7.64
C VAL A 82 15.10 -21.92 -7.42
N GLY A 83 15.06 -20.89 -8.26
CA GLY A 83 13.91 -20.06 -8.56
C GLY A 83 13.59 -20.17 -10.04
#